data_AF-A0A7S3FGN8-F1
#
_entry.id   AF-A0A7S3FGN8-F1
#
_cell.length_a   1.000
_cell.length_b   1.000
_cell.length_c   1.000
_cell.angle_alpha   90.00
_cell.angle_beta   90.00
_cell.angle_gamma   90.00
#
_symmetry.space_group_name_H-M   'P 1'
#
loop_
_entity.id
_entity.type
_entity.pdbx_description
1 polymer ?
#
loop_
_entity_poly.entity_id
_entity_poly.type
_entity_poly.pdbx_seq_one_letter_code
_entity_poly.pdbx_strand_id
1 'polypeptide(L)'
;ANVGQQQQQQQQLVLRQQNAYAQAEAEAQEVAQAQALAEAQALSKQHQNNQMDQCMLRILSNLPPEDLMRASQTSSRWNWLGQKVWERAESTDLLVDAERGEGWVRFVLRRCPAMRRVRVHVADGAKATDEVLDAIAGCRLMRDVCVTVSPRAGGAAFTAGGPG
;
A
#
# COMPACT_ATOMS: atom_id res chain seq x y z
N ALA A 1 -16.76 -49.52 66.43
CA ALA A 1 -16.07 -48.22 66.42
C ALA A 1 -15.58 -47.76 65.02
N ASN A 2 -15.60 -48.59 63.97
CA ASN A 2 -14.95 -48.26 62.67
C ASN A 2 -15.77 -47.41 61.69
N VAL A 3 -17.11 -47.39 61.82
CA VAL A 3 -17.99 -46.78 60.80
C VAL A 3 -17.89 -45.26 60.75
N GLY A 4 -17.73 -44.60 61.91
CA GLY A 4 -17.62 -43.13 61.98
C GLY A 4 -16.32 -42.57 61.37
N GLN A 5 -15.21 -43.29 61.50
CA GLN A 5 -13.93 -42.89 60.88
C GLN A 5 -13.97 -43.03 59.36
N GLN A 6 -14.61 -44.10 58.84
CA GLN A 6 -14.74 -44.32 57.41
C GLN A 6 -15.62 -43.25 56.75
N GLN A 7 -16.71 -42.85 57.41
CA GLN A 7 -17.60 -41.79 56.94
C GLN A 7 -16.94 -40.41 56.94
N GLN A 8 -16.12 -40.10 57.97
CA GLN A 8 -15.32 -38.87 57.99
C GLN A 8 -14.26 -38.83 56.89
N GLN A 9 -13.56 -39.94 56.63
CA GLN A 9 -12.60 -40.02 55.52
C GLN A 9 -13.27 -39.78 54.17
N GLN A 10 -14.46 -40.36 53.96
CA GLN A 10 -15.20 -40.20 52.71
C GLN A 10 -15.66 -38.75 52.52
N GLN A 11 -16.11 -38.08 53.58
CA GLN A 11 -16.45 -36.64 53.53
C GLN A 11 -15.24 -35.77 53.22
N GLN A 12 -14.07 -36.04 53.81
CA GLN A 12 -12.84 -35.30 53.52
C GLN A 12 -12.40 -35.47 52.06
N LEU A 13 -12.56 -36.67 51.49
CA LEU A 13 -12.26 -36.94 50.08
C LEU A 13 -13.16 -36.12 49.14
N VAL A 14 -14.46 -36.09 49.40
CA VAL A 14 -15.42 -35.29 48.61
C VAL A 14 -15.08 -33.80 48.70
N LEU A 15 -14.76 -33.30 49.89
CA LEU A 15 -14.39 -31.89 50.06
C LEU A 15 -13.11 -31.52 49.29
N ARG A 16 -12.08 -32.39 49.33
CA ARG A 16 -10.85 -32.19 48.56
C ARG A 16 -11.11 -32.20 47.06
N GLN A 17 -11.99 -33.09 46.59
CA GLN A 17 -12.33 -33.19 45.18
C GLN A 17 -13.11 -31.95 44.71
N GLN A 18 -14.05 -31.44 45.52
CA GLN A 18 -14.75 -30.19 45.23
C GLN A 18 -13.82 -28.98 45.21
N ASN A 19 -12.88 -28.89 46.17
CA ASN A 19 -11.90 -27.81 46.20
C ASN A 19 -10.96 -27.86 44.99
N ALA A 20 -10.50 -29.06 44.60
CA ALA A 20 -9.66 -29.23 43.41
C ALA A 20 -10.42 -28.87 42.13
N TYR A 21 -11.70 -29.22 42.04
CA TYR A 21 -12.54 -28.85 40.90
C TYR A 21 -12.75 -27.33 40.81
N ALA A 22 -13.09 -26.68 41.93
CA ALA A 22 -13.25 -25.24 41.99
C ALA A 22 -11.95 -24.49 41.66
N GLN A 23 -10.79 -25.02 42.08
CA GLN A 23 -9.48 -24.48 41.71
C GLN A 23 -9.23 -24.63 40.20
N ALA A 24 -9.49 -25.80 39.63
CA ALA A 24 -9.34 -26.03 38.19
C ALA A 24 -10.27 -25.13 37.35
N GLU A 25 -11.49 -24.89 37.80
CA GLU A 25 -12.41 -23.95 37.14
C GLU A 25 -11.90 -22.51 37.24
N ALA A 26 -11.39 -22.09 38.39
CA ALA A 26 -10.81 -20.76 38.57
C ALA A 26 -9.58 -20.54 37.67
N GLU A 27 -8.67 -21.51 37.61
CA GLU A 27 -7.50 -21.48 36.73
C GLU A 27 -7.91 -21.44 35.25
N ALA A 28 -8.91 -22.25 34.86
CA ALA A 28 -9.43 -22.24 33.49
C ALA A 28 -10.07 -20.89 33.13
N GLN A 29 -10.79 -20.27 34.07
CA GLN A 29 -11.36 -18.94 33.88
C GLN A 29 -10.28 -17.85 33.78
N GLU A 30 -9.21 -17.93 34.58
CA GLU A 30 -8.09 -16.99 34.51
C GLU A 30 -7.37 -17.09 33.15
N VAL A 31 -7.09 -18.30 32.68
CA VAL A 31 -6.49 -18.53 31.36
C VAL A 31 -7.41 -18.03 30.24
N ALA A 32 -8.72 -18.30 30.33
CA ALA A 32 -9.69 -17.82 29.35
C ALA A 32 -9.78 -16.29 29.32
N GLN A 33 -9.76 -15.62 30.49
CA GLN A 33 -9.74 -14.16 30.58
C GLN A 33 -8.44 -13.57 30.01
N ALA A 34 -7.30 -14.19 30.30
CA ALA A 34 -6.01 -13.76 29.75
C ALA A 34 -5.97 -13.88 28.22
N GLN A 35 -6.52 -14.97 27.67
CA GLN A 35 -6.66 -15.17 26.22
C GLN A 35 -7.59 -14.14 25.60
N ALA A 36 -8.77 -13.91 26.18
CA ALA A 36 -9.72 -12.91 25.70
C ALA A 36 -9.12 -11.48 25.69
N LEU A 37 -8.33 -11.13 26.72
CA LEU A 37 -7.64 -9.85 26.78
C LEU A 37 -6.57 -9.74 25.68
N ALA A 38 -5.78 -10.80 25.46
CA ALA A 38 -4.76 -10.82 24.41
C ALA A 38 -5.38 -10.69 23.00
N GLU A 39 -6.50 -11.35 22.74
CA GLU A 39 -7.26 -11.24 21.49
C GLU A 39 -7.81 -9.82 21.29
N ALA A 40 -8.42 -9.22 22.33
CA ALA A 40 -8.91 -7.86 22.28
C ALA A 40 -7.79 -6.85 21.98
N GLN A 41 -6.62 -7.04 22.58
CA GLN A 41 -5.44 -6.21 22.31
C GLN A 41 -4.91 -6.40 20.88
N ALA A 42 -4.88 -7.64 20.38
CA ALA A 42 -4.47 -7.94 19.01
C ALA A 42 -5.39 -7.28 17.99
N LEU A 43 -6.71 -7.36 18.19
CA LEU A 43 -7.72 -6.71 17.34
C LEU A 43 -7.57 -5.18 17.36
N SER A 44 -7.34 -4.59 18.54
CA SER A 44 -7.11 -3.14 18.65
C SER A 44 -5.85 -2.69 17.89
N LYS A 45 -4.74 -3.41 18.04
CA LYS A 45 -3.50 -3.16 17.28
C LYS A 45 -3.72 -3.32 15.78
N GLN A 46 -4.47 -4.33 15.35
CA GLN A 46 -4.81 -4.53 13.95
C GLN A 46 -5.64 -3.36 13.41
N HIS A 47 -6.62 -2.88 14.18
CA HIS A 47 -7.45 -1.74 13.79
C HIS A 47 -6.61 -0.46 13.62
N GLN A 48 -5.70 -0.18 14.57
CA GLN A 48 -4.78 0.96 14.47
C GLN A 48 -3.88 0.86 13.23
N ASN A 49 -3.33 -0.33 12.96
CA ASN A 49 -2.53 -0.57 11.76
C ASN A 49 -3.33 -0.30 10.48
N ASN A 50 -4.57 -0.78 10.41
CA ASN A 50 -5.44 -0.56 9.25
C ASN A 50 -5.75 0.94 9.05
N GLN A 51 -6.00 1.68 10.12
CA GLN A 51 -6.20 3.14 10.02
C GLN A 51 -4.94 3.84 9.49
N MET A 52 -3.77 3.46 10.00
CA MET A 52 -2.50 4.04 9.54
C MET A 52 -2.25 3.75 8.06
N ASP A 53 -2.53 2.53 7.59
CA ASP A 53 -2.43 2.16 6.17
C ASP A 53 -3.36 2.98 5.29
N GLN A 54 -4.60 3.22 5.74
CA GLN A 54 -5.53 4.06 5.00
C GLN A 54 -5.04 5.50 4.89
N CYS A 55 -4.48 6.07 5.97
CA CYS A 55 -3.88 7.41 5.94
C CYS A 55 -2.69 7.47 4.98
N MET A 56 -1.77 6.49 5.05
CA MET A 56 -0.62 6.42 4.15
C MET A 56 -1.04 6.25 2.69
N LEU A 57 -2.04 5.40 2.40
CA LEU A 57 -2.58 5.25 1.04
C LEU A 57 -3.13 6.56 0.49
N ARG A 58 -3.85 7.34 1.32
CA ARG A 58 -4.36 8.66 0.90
C ARG A 58 -3.22 9.62 0.57
N ILE A 59 -2.15 9.63 1.37
CA ILE A 59 -0.97 10.47 1.10
C ILE A 59 -0.31 10.03 -0.21
N LEU A 60 -0.01 8.73 -0.34
CA LEU A 60 0.66 8.15 -1.51
C LEU A 60 -0.13 8.34 -2.80
N SER A 61 -1.47 8.28 -2.75
CA SER A 61 -2.33 8.46 -3.93
C SER A 61 -2.32 9.88 -4.49
N ASN A 62 -1.87 10.87 -3.70
CA ASN A 62 -1.75 12.26 -4.12
C ASN A 62 -0.34 12.62 -4.60
N LEU A 63 0.62 11.71 -4.48
CA LEU A 63 1.98 11.97 -4.92
C LEU A 63 2.10 11.80 -6.43
N PRO A 64 2.93 12.63 -7.10
CA PRO A 64 3.31 12.36 -8.47
C PRO A 64 4.08 11.03 -8.53
N PRO A 65 4.09 10.36 -9.70
CA PRO A 65 4.77 9.08 -9.92
C PRO A 65 6.19 8.97 -9.36
N GLU A 66 6.94 10.06 -9.45
CA GLU A 66 8.32 10.15 -9.05
C GLU A 66 8.48 10.11 -7.53
N ASP A 67 7.67 10.90 -6.82
CA ASP A 67 7.70 10.96 -5.36
C ASP A 67 7.06 9.71 -4.76
N LEU A 68 6.06 9.12 -5.42
CA LEU A 68 5.51 7.82 -5.06
C LEU A 68 6.59 6.73 -5.12
N MET A 69 7.44 6.74 -6.15
CA MET A 69 8.57 5.81 -6.21
C MET A 69 9.58 6.04 -5.09
N ARG A 70 9.96 7.29 -4.81
CA ARG A 70 10.89 7.60 -3.71
C ARG A 70 10.33 7.18 -2.37
N ALA A 71 9.06 7.50 -2.11
CA ALA A 71 8.34 7.08 -0.90
C ALA A 71 8.31 5.55 -0.76
N SER A 72 8.09 4.83 -1.86
CA SER A 72 8.06 3.36 -1.88
C SER A 72 9.42 2.72 -1.52
N GLN A 73 10.53 3.44 -1.57
CA GLN A 73 11.86 2.93 -1.20
C GLN A 73 12.17 3.10 0.29
N THR A 74 11.35 3.83 1.05
CA THR A 74 11.63 4.15 2.46
C THR A 74 11.48 2.96 3.40
N SER A 75 10.48 2.09 3.16
CA SER A 75 10.30 0.85 3.93
C SER A 75 9.45 -0.17 3.18
N SER A 76 9.50 -1.44 3.61
CA SER A 76 8.68 -2.51 3.04
C SER A 76 7.18 -2.21 3.09
N ARG A 77 6.72 -1.50 4.14
CA ARG A 77 5.31 -1.12 4.30
C ARG A 77 4.92 -0.06 3.28
N TRP A 78 5.74 0.97 3.10
CA TRP A 78 5.50 2.01 2.08
C TRP A 78 5.59 1.45 0.66
N ASN A 79 6.50 0.51 0.41
CA ASN A 79 6.58 -0.21 -0.87
C ASN A 79 5.29 -0.97 -1.18
N TRP A 80 4.79 -1.76 -0.22
CA TRP A 80 3.56 -2.53 -0.40
C TRP A 80 2.34 -1.65 -0.66
N LEU A 81 2.19 -0.55 0.11
CA LEU A 81 1.12 0.43 -0.13
C LEU A 81 1.29 1.15 -1.46
N GLY A 82 2.51 1.51 -1.84
CA GLY A 82 2.82 2.14 -3.13
C GLY A 82 2.41 1.25 -4.30
N GLN A 83 2.66 -0.06 -4.24
CA GLN A 83 2.18 -1.01 -5.24
C GLN A 83 0.65 -1.00 -5.36
N LYS A 84 -0.08 -0.90 -4.24
CA LYS A 84 -1.55 -0.78 -4.26
C LYS A 84 -2.04 0.51 -4.91
N VAL A 85 -1.29 1.60 -4.79
CA VAL A 85 -1.60 2.85 -5.50
C VAL A 85 -1.39 2.66 -7.01
N TRP A 86 -0.27 2.08 -7.43
CA TRP A 86 0.00 1.82 -8.85
C TRP A 86 -1.06 0.91 -9.49
N GLU A 87 -1.46 -0.16 -8.82
CA GLU A 87 -2.50 -1.10 -9.29
C GLU A 87 -3.85 -0.41 -9.55
N ARG A 88 -4.14 0.68 -8.83
CA ARG A 88 -5.43 1.40 -8.85
C ARG A 88 -5.36 2.73 -9.60
N ALA A 89 -4.18 3.15 -10.05
CA ALA A 89 -4.01 4.44 -10.71
C ALA A 89 -4.73 4.41 -12.07
N GLU A 90 -5.71 5.31 -12.24
CA GLU A 90 -6.44 5.47 -13.50
C GLU A 90 -5.90 6.63 -14.35
N SER A 91 -5.20 7.57 -13.73
CA SER A 91 -4.69 8.78 -14.36
C SER A 91 -3.31 9.11 -13.82
N THR A 92 -2.41 9.57 -14.69
CA THR A 92 -1.08 10.01 -14.25
C THR A 92 -0.45 11.03 -15.20
N ASP A 93 0.40 11.88 -14.63
CA ASP A 93 1.18 12.88 -15.34
C ASP A 93 2.66 12.48 -15.26
N LEU A 94 3.30 12.32 -16.41
CA LEU A 94 4.67 11.83 -16.55
C LEU A 94 5.54 12.91 -17.17
N LEU A 95 6.68 13.17 -16.54
CA LEU A 95 7.74 13.99 -17.11
C LEU A 95 8.80 13.08 -17.74
N VAL A 96 9.11 13.33 -19.01
CA VAL A 96 10.19 12.69 -19.76
C VAL A 96 11.28 13.74 -19.97
N ASP A 97 12.34 13.63 -19.20
CA ASP A 97 13.55 14.44 -19.28
C ASP A 97 14.74 13.60 -19.76
N ALA A 98 15.90 14.24 -19.94
CA ALA A 98 17.12 13.59 -20.39
C ALA A 98 17.65 12.52 -19.41
N GLU A 99 17.26 12.56 -18.13
CA GLU A 99 17.73 11.62 -17.11
C GLU A 99 16.88 10.35 -17.03
N ARG A 100 15.57 10.49 -17.20
CA ARG A 100 14.59 9.40 -17.01
C ARG A 100 14.26 8.69 -18.31
N GLY A 101 14.28 9.44 -19.42
CA GLY A 101 14.02 8.94 -20.75
C GLY A 101 12.72 8.15 -20.89
N GLU A 102 12.63 7.39 -21.98
CA GLU A 102 11.50 6.55 -22.36
C GLU A 102 11.28 5.32 -21.46
N GLY A 103 12.35 4.80 -20.85
CA GLY A 103 12.28 3.65 -19.94
C GLY A 103 11.42 3.91 -18.70
N TRP A 104 11.41 5.15 -18.21
CA TRP A 104 10.58 5.60 -17.11
C TRP A 104 9.07 5.46 -17.41
N VAL A 105 8.65 5.88 -18.61
CA VAL A 105 7.23 5.81 -19.01
C VAL A 105 6.77 4.36 -19.08
N ARG A 106 7.57 3.49 -19.72
CA ARG A 106 7.28 2.05 -19.78
C ARG A 106 7.19 1.42 -18.39
N PHE A 107 8.09 1.80 -17.49
CA PHE A 107 8.08 1.31 -16.12
C PHE A 107 6.76 1.66 -15.41
N VAL A 108 6.32 2.93 -15.49
CA VAL A 108 5.07 3.37 -14.84
C VAL A 108 3.87 2.69 -15.47
N LEU A 109 3.77 2.67 -16.80
CA LEU A 109 2.63 2.06 -17.50
C LEU A 109 2.50 0.56 -17.21
N ARG A 110 3.62 -0.17 -17.11
CA ARG A 110 3.60 -1.61 -16.75
C ARG A 110 3.06 -1.84 -15.34
N ARG A 111 3.26 -0.91 -14.40
CA ARG A 111 2.77 -1.02 -13.02
C ARG A 111 1.32 -0.58 -12.85
N CYS A 112 0.73 0.03 -13.87
CA CYS A 112 -0.61 0.60 -13.80
C CYS A 112 -1.58 -0.11 -14.75
N PRO A 113 -2.05 -1.32 -14.42
CA PRO A 113 -2.96 -2.08 -15.29
C PRO A 113 -4.32 -1.39 -15.49
N ALA A 114 -4.74 -0.55 -14.54
CA ALA A 114 -6.00 0.18 -14.58
C ALA A 114 -5.90 1.56 -15.26
N MET A 115 -4.74 1.90 -15.84
CA MET A 115 -4.48 3.22 -16.42
C MET A 115 -5.43 3.50 -17.60
N ARG A 116 -6.13 4.63 -17.53
CA ARG A 116 -7.08 5.10 -18.55
C ARG A 116 -6.65 6.42 -19.17
N ARG A 117 -5.91 7.23 -18.43
CA ARG A 117 -5.50 8.57 -18.86
C ARG A 117 -4.03 8.79 -18.56
N VAL A 118 -3.27 9.22 -19.55
CA VAL A 118 -1.87 9.60 -19.33
C VAL A 118 -1.58 10.94 -19.98
N ARG A 119 -0.97 11.84 -19.20
CA ARG A 119 -0.37 13.06 -19.73
C ARG A 119 1.14 12.89 -19.73
N VAL A 120 1.76 13.02 -20.88
CA VAL A 120 3.21 12.93 -21.03
C VAL A 120 3.75 14.30 -21.40
N HIS A 121 4.60 14.85 -20.54
CA HIS A 121 5.33 16.08 -20.74
C HIS A 121 6.75 15.75 -21.16
N VAL A 122 7.13 16.16 -22.37
CA VAL A 122 8.46 15.90 -22.92
C VAL A 122 9.25 17.19 -22.81
N ALA A 123 10.31 17.16 -22.00
CA ALA A 123 11.18 18.30 -21.75
C ALA A 123 12.04 18.63 -22.98
N ASP A 124 12.54 19.86 -23.03
CA ASP A 124 13.39 20.34 -24.11
C ASP A 124 14.64 19.46 -24.26
N GLY A 125 14.92 19.00 -25.48
CA GLY A 125 16.03 18.10 -25.80
C GLY A 125 15.72 16.60 -25.63
N ALA A 126 14.61 16.22 -25.00
CA ALA A 126 14.12 14.84 -25.00
C ALA A 126 13.31 14.57 -26.28
N LYS A 127 13.56 13.45 -26.95
CA LYS A 127 12.70 13.01 -28.06
C LYS A 127 11.56 12.19 -27.48
N ALA A 128 10.33 12.60 -27.76
CA ALA A 128 9.19 11.70 -27.67
C ALA A 128 9.36 10.66 -28.78
N THR A 129 9.93 9.51 -28.45
CA THR A 129 10.18 8.42 -29.39
C THR A 129 8.90 7.62 -29.64
N ASP A 130 8.83 6.95 -30.79
CA ASP A 130 7.76 6.00 -31.12
C ASP A 130 7.58 4.95 -30.01
N GLU A 131 8.65 4.65 -29.27
CA GLU A 131 8.66 3.75 -28.11
C GLU A 131 7.72 4.17 -26.96
N VAL A 132 7.56 5.48 -26.72
CA VAL A 132 6.63 6.00 -25.71
C VAL A 132 5.19 5.80 -26.20
N LEU A 133 4.95 6.04 -27.49
CA LEU A 133 3.65 5.84 -28.11
C LEU A 133 3.28 4.34 -28.13
N ASP A 134 4.23 3.46 -28.44
CA ASP A 134 4.05 2.01 -28.40
C ASP A 134 3.73 1.51 -26.98
N ALA A 135 4.39 2.05 -25.96
CA ALA A 135 4.11 1.71 -24.57
C ALA A 135 2.68 2.09 -24.16
N ILE A 136 2.22 3.27 -24.63
CA ILE A 136 0.85 3.75 -24.40
C ILE A 136 -0.15 2.89 -25.20
N ALA A 137 0.16 2.56 -26.45
CA ALA A 137 -0.67 1.71 -27.31
C ALA A 137 -0.83 0.29 -26.73
N GLY A 138 0.17 -0.22 -26.00
CA GLY A 138 0.10 -1.48 -25.27
C GLY A 138 -0.91 -1.50 -24.11
N CYS A 139 -1.40 -0.33 -23.66
CA CYS A 139 -2.33 -0.21 -22.55
C CYS A 139 -3.78 -0.38 -23.01
N ARG A 140 -4.36 -1.57 -22.81
CA ARG A 140 -5.72 -1.93 -23.29
C ARG A 140 -6.85 -1.04 -22.79
N LEU A 141 -6.70 -0.45 -21.61
CA LEU A 141 -7.72 0.39 -20.98
C LEU A 141 -7.52 1.89 -21.24
N MET A 142 -6.47 2.25 -21.98
CA MET A 142 -6.14 3.64 -22.28
C MET A 142 -7.25 4.26 -23.13
N ARG A 143 -7.73 5.43 -22.70
CA ARG A 143 -8.81 6.19 -23.35
C ARG A 143 -8.39 7.60 -23.73
N ASP A 144 -7.55 8.23 -22.90
CA ASP A 144 -7.12 9.61 -23.08
C ASP A 144 -5.60 9.68 -23.00
N VAL A 145 -4.99 10.27 -24.03
CA VAL A 145 -3.54 10.40 -24.14
C VAL A 145 -3.26 11.84 -24.54
N CYS A 146 -2.60 12.55 -23.64
CA CYS A 146 -2.20 13.94 -23.87
C CYS A 146 -0.68 14.00 -23.90
N VAL A 147 -0.08 14.26 -25.05
CA VAL A 147 1.38 14.43 -25.17
C VAL A 147 1.66 15.91 -25.39
N THR A 148 2.38 16.53 -24.46
CA THR A 148 2.83 17.92 -24.56
C THR A 148 4.34 17.92 -24.74
N VAL A 149 4.80 18.37 -25.92
CA VAL A 149 6.21 18.56 -26.21
C VAL A 149 6.53 20.04 -26.01
N SER A 150 7.42 20.35 -25.08
CA SER A 150 7.91 21.73 -24.96
C SER A 150 8.86 22.00 -26.11
N PRO A 151 8.55 22.94 -27.04
CA PRO A 151 9.43 23.23 -28.15
C PRO A 151 10.76 23.78 -27.62
N ARG A 152 11.84 23.38 -28.29
CA ARG A 152 13.17 23.90 -28.04
C ARG A 152 13.13 25.41 -28.01
N ALA A 153 13.68 26.04 -26.97
CA ALA A 153 13.98 27.47 -26.99
C ALA A 153 15.14 27.74 -27.97
N GLY A 154 14.99 27.31 -29.21
CA GLY A 154 15.82 27.67 -30.34
C GLY A 154 15.22 28.92 -30.95
N GLY A 155 15.46 30.07 -30.32
CA GLY A 155 15.26 31.37 -30.93
C GLY A 155 16.20 31.53 -32.12
N ALA A 156 15.93 30.85 -33.23
CA ALA A 156 16.20 31.42 -34.52
C ALA A 156 15.11 32.49 -34.71
N ALA A 157 15.46 33.73 -34.40
CA ALA A 157 14.72 34.88 -34.89
C ALA A 157 14.69 34.74 -36.42
N PHE A 158 13.57 34.24 -36.94
CA PHE A 158 13.28 34.27 -38.37
C PHE A 158 12.97 35.73 -38.70
N THR A 159 13.99 36.51 -39.05
CA THR A 159 13.83 37.78 -39.73
C THR A 159 13.32 37.49 -41.14
N ALA A 160 12.02 37.28 -41.26
CA ALA A 160 11.31 37.36 -42.52
C ALA A 160 10.82 38.78 -42.76
N GLY A 161 11.23 39.35 -43.89
CA GLY A 161 10.92 40.70 -44.38
C GLY A 161 12.23 41.45 -44.58
N GLY A 162 12.86 41.46 -45.75
CA GLY A 162 12.29 41.70 -47.08
C GLY A 162 12.78 43.07 -47.54
N PRO A 163 13.36 43.22 -48.75
CA PRO A 163 14.12 44.41 -49.13
C PRO A 163 13.19 45.60 -49.42
N GLY A 164 13.63 46.79 -49.02
CA GLY A 164 13.08 48.08 -49.39
C GLY A 164 14.21 49.07 -49.58
#